data_AF-A0AAV4RHE2-F1
#
_entry.id   AF-A0AAV4RHE2-F1
#
_cell.length_a   1.000
_cell.length_b   1.000
_cell.length_c   1.000
_cell.angle_alpha   90.00
_cell.angle_beta   90.00
_cell.angle_gamma   90.00
#
_symmetry.space_group_name_H-M   'P 1'
#
loop_
_entity.id
_entity.type
_entity.pdbx_description
1 polymer ?
#
loop_
_entity_poly.entity_id
_entity_poly.type
_entity_poly.pdbx_seq_one_letter_code
_entity_poly.pdbx_strand_id
1 'polypeptide(L)'
;MGNFLRNLVSQILSDSCYNEFFVKFNFFDVECLKQTISKALGTGIILGSALVKLPQILKISNNKSAVGISFLGVLLELIAVTSAASYNYAKGYPFSSWGESVFLMTETAIIAFLVLMYSNKRGQANAFAAMYSLITYVLFAGFVPMSVLWSMQIANVPVVVCGKVSF
;
A
#
# COMPACT_ATOMS: atom_id res chain seq x y z
N MET A 1 -12.70 20.77 -20.63
CA MET A 1 -11.39 20.08 -20.52
C MET A 1 -10.43 20.76 -19.53
N GLY A 2 -10.33 22.10 -19.51
CA GLY A 2 -9.38 22.83 -18.65
C GLY A 2 -9.51 22.60 -17.14
N ASN A 3 -10.72 22.50 -16.59
CA ASN A 3 -10.93 22.34 -15.14
C ASN A 3 -10.48 20.97 -14.61
N PHE A 4 -10.55 19.91 -15.42
CA PHE A 4 -10.12 18.56 -15.02
C PHE A 4 -8.59 18.47 -14.96
N LEU A 5 -7.92 19.00 -15.98
CA LEU A 5 -6.46 19.11 -15.99
C LEU A 5 -5.96 19.99 -14.84
N ARG A 6 -6.64 21.11 -14.54
CA ARG A 6 -6.29 21.97 -13.40
C ARG A 6 -6.41 21.24 -12.06
N ASN A 7 -7.42 20.38 -11.91
CA ASN A 7 -7.59 19.58 -10.69
C ASN A 7 -6.51 18.50 -10.55
N LEU A 8 -6.19 17.77 -11.63
CA LEU A 8 -5.10 16.78 -11.60
C LEU A 8 -3.73 17.44 -11.40
N VAL A 9 -3.51 18.58 -12.04
CA VAL A 9 -2.27 19.34 -11.89
C VAL A 9 -2.17 19.93 -10.48
N SER A 10 -3.25 20.38 -9.85
CA SER A 10 -3.22 20.88 -8.45
C SER A 10 -2.81 19.83 -7.41
N GLN A 11 -3.02 18.54 -7.72
CA GLN A 11 -2.61 17.43 -6.84
C GLN A 11 -1.08 17.24 -6.88
N ILE A 12 -0.46 17.46 -8.05
CA ILE A 12 0.98 17.25 -8.29
C ILE A 12 1.78 18.56 -8.16
N LEU A 13 1.19 19.68 -8.52
CA LEU A 13 1.78 21.00 -8.70
C LEU A 13 1.02 22.01 -7.85
N SER A 14 1.71 22.77 -7.00
CA SER A 14 1.07 23.89 -6.28
C SER A 14 0.63 24.98 -7.26
N ASP A 15 -0.44 25.72 -6.95
CA ASP A 15 -0.95 26.81 -7.81
C ASP A 15 0.14 27.86 -8.12
N SER A 16 1.05 28.13 -7.18
CA SER A 16 2.21 29.00 -7.41
C SER A 16 3.18 28.44 -8.45
N CYS A 17 3.46 27.13 -8.41
CA CYS A 17 4.33 26.48 -9.40
C CYS A 17 3.65 26.32 -10.75
N TYR A 18 2.32 26.19 -10.79
CA TYR A 18 1.56 26.22 -12.05
C TYR A 18 1.72 27.56 -12.75
N ASN A 19 1.61 28.66 -12.01
CA ASN A 19 1.81 29.99 -12.57
C ASN A 19 3.27 30.21 -12.98
N GLU A 20 4.24 29.73 -12.20
CA GLU A 20 5.66 29.87 -12.55
C GLU A 20 6.04 29.08 -13.82
N PHE A 21 5.55 27.85 -13.97
CA PHE A 21 5.82 27.00 -15.15
C PHE A 21 5.01 27.36 -16.38
N PHE A 22 3.70 27.57 -16.25
CA PHE A 22 2.79 27.70 -17.39
C PHE A 22 2.40 29.15 -17.73
N VAL A 23 2.52 30.08 -16.78
CA VAL A 23 2.20 31.51 -17.02
C VAL A 23 3.47 32.33 -17.24
N LYS A 24 4.53 32.10 -16.44
CA LYS A 24 5.81 32.80 -16.57
C LYS A 24 6.87 32.06 -17.40
N PHE A 25 6.59 30.83 -17.84
CA PHE A 25 7.53 29.97 -18.59
C PHE A 25 8.89 29.74 -17.90
N ASN A 26 8.92 29.81 -16.56
CA ASN A 26 10.13 29.67 -15.77
C ASN A 26 10.29 28.21 -15.28
N PHE A 27 10.62 27.31 -16.21
CA PHE A 27 10.70 25.86 -15.98
C PHE A 27 11.87 25.41 -15.09
N PHE A 28 12.85 26.27 -14.83
CA PHE A 28 14.07 25.95 -14.09
C PHE A 28 14.07 26.46 -12.65
N ASP A 29 12.91 26.85 -12.12
CA ASP A 29 12.77 27.13 -10.69
C ASP A 29 13.04 25.85 -9.88
N VAL A 30 14.19 25.83 -9.19
CA VAL A 30 14.72 24.63 -8.52
C VAL A 30 13.79 24.15 -7.41
N GLU A 31 13.11 25.07 -6.73
CA GLU A 31 12.18 24.74 -5.64
C GLU A 31 10.91 24.08 -6.18
N CYS A 32 10.28 24.69 -7.19
CA CYS A 32 9.10 24.13 -7.84
C CYS A 32 9.38 22.82 -8.56
N LEU A 33 10.54 22.68 -9.21
CA LEU A 33 10.93 21.45 -9.91
C LEU A 33 11.12 20.30 -8.91
N LYS A 34 11.83 20.55 -7.81
CA LYS A 34 12.04 19.55 -6.75
C LYS A 34 10.72 19.08 -6.15
N GLN A 35 9.82 20.00 -5.80
CA GLN A 35 8.51 19.66 -5.24
C GLN A 35 7.67 18.82 -6.21
N THR A 36 7.66 19.21 -7.48
CA THR A 36 6.92 18.52 -8.54
C THR A 36 7.44 17.09 -8.72
N ILE A 37 8.76 16.92 -8.84
CA ILE A 37 9.39 15.60 -9.00
C ILE A 37 9.10 14.72 -7.79
N SER A 38 9.25 15.23 -6.56
CA SER A 38 8.99 14.45 -5.35
C SER A 38 7.53 13.98 -5.25
N LYS A 39 6.56 14.85 -5.59
CA LYS A 39 5.13 14.49 -5.60
C LYS A 39 4.78 13.51 -6.72
N ALA A 40 5.33 13.73 -7.92
CA ALA A 40 5.13 12.84 -9.06
C ALA A 40 5.70 11.44 -8.77
N LEU A 41 6.91 11.37 -8.21
CA LEU A 41 7.54 10.11 -7.83
C LEU A 41 6.73 9.39 -6.74
N GLY A 42 6.32 10.08 -5.67
CA GLY A 42 5.51 9.49 -4.61
C GLY A 42 4.17 8.94 -5.13
N THR A 43 3.49 9.70 -5.99
CA THR A 43 2.24 9.26 -6.64
C THR A 43 2.48 8.07 -7.56
N GLY A 44 3.58 8.09 -8.33
CA GLY A 44 3.98 7.00 -9.21
C GLY A 44 4.28 5.70 -8.45
N ILE A 45 4.94 5.78 -7.29
CA ILE A 45 5.20 4.63 -6.42
C ILE A 45 3.89 4.03 -5.92
N ILE A 46 2.96 4.86 -5.44
CA ILE A 46 1.65 4.39 -4.96
C ILE A 46 0.89 3.69 -6.10
N LEU A 47 0.82 4.30 -7.28
CA LEU A 47 0.15 3.71 -8.45
C LEU A 47 0.85 2.43 -8.93
N GLY A 48 2.19 2.42 -8.93
CA GLY A 48 2.98 1.24 -9.29
C GLY A 48 2.73 0.09 -8.32
N SER A 49 2.73 0.38 -7.01
CA SER A 49 2.49 -0.61 -5.95
C SER A 49 1.14 -1.32 -6.10
N ALA A 50 0.11 -0.59 -6.54
CA ALA A 50 -1.23 -1.12 -6.80
C ALA A 50 -1.32 -2.06 -8.01
N LEU A 51 -0.23 -2.23 -8.77
CA LEU A 51 -0.15 -3.12 -9.91
C LEU A 51 0.80 -4.30 -9.67
N VAL A 52 1.62 -4.27 -8.61
CA VAL A 52 2.71 -5.24 -8.39
C VAL A 52 2.17 -6.66 -8.18
N LYS A 53 1.10 -6.85 -7.38
CA LYS A 53 0.59 -8.20 -7.10
C LYS A 53 -0.57 -8.62 -7.98
N LEU A 54 -1.09 -7.74 -8.85
CA LEU A 54 -2.15 -8.08 -9.81
C LEU A 54 -1.78 -9.25 -10.73
N PRO A 55 -0.57 -9.35 -11.31
CA PRO A 55 -0.18 -10.51 -12.11
C PRO A 55 -0.24 -11.81 -11.32
N GLN A 56 0.10 -11.78 -10.03
CA GLN A 56 0.03 -12.94 -9.15
C GLN A 56 -1.42 -13.36 -8.86
N ILE A 57 -2.31 -12.40 -8.58
CA ILE A 57 -3.75 -12.62 -8.41
C ILE A 57 -4.35 -13.25 -9.67
N LEU A 58 -4.05 -12.69 -10.84
CA LEU A 58 -4.52 -13.20 -12.13
C LEU A 58 -4.00 -14.62 -12.39
N LYS A 59 -2.74 -14.91 -12.06
CA LYS A 59 -2.16 -16.26 -12.24
C LYS A 59 -2.86 -17.31 -11.38
N ILE A 60 -3.14 -16.99 -10.10
CA ILE A 60 -3.86 -17.89 -9.19
C ILE A 60 -5.30 -18.12 -9.69
N SER A 61 -5.97 -17.04 -10.09
CA SER A 61 -7.35 -17.10 -10.58
C SER A 61 -7.47 -17.90 -11.89
N ASN A 62 -6.57 -17.66 -12.86
CA ASN A 62 -6.58 -18.34 -14.15
C ASN A 62 -6.26 -19.83 -14.02
N ASN A 63 -5.27 -20.18 -13.20
CA ASN A 63 -4.90 -21.58 -12.99
C ASN A 63 -5.80 -22.31 -11.99
N LYS A 64 -6.69 -21.58 -11.29
CA LYS A 64 -7.52 -22.07 -10.18
C LYS A 64 -6.74 -22.90 -9.17
N SER A 65 -5.49 -22.51 -8.92
CA SER A 65 -4.53 -23.28 -8.14
C SER A 65 -3.56 -22.34 -7.44
N ALA A 66 -3.31 -22.64 -6.16
CA ALA A 66 -2.36 -21.93 -5.32
C ALA A 66 -1.11 -22.78 -4.99
N VAL A 67 -0.85 -23.84 -5.78
CA VAL A 67 0.31 -24.72 -5.60
C VAL A 67 1.61 -23.90 -5.70
N GLY A 68 2.48 -24.04 -4.70
CA GLY A 68 3.76 -23.32 -4.60
C GLY A 68 3.70 -21.99 -3.85
N ILE A 69 2.52 -21.55 -3.39
CA ILE A 69 2.38 -20.35 -2.56
C ILE A 69 2.19 -20.76 -1.09
N SER A 70 3.10 -20.34 -0.23
CA SER A 70 2.99 -20.58 1.21
C SER A 70 2.00 -19.62 1.86
N PHE A 71 0.89 -20.14 2.39
CA PHE A 71 -0.08 -19.35 3.13
C PHE A 71 0.54 -18.61 4.33
N LEU A 72 1.47 -19.23 5.05
CA LEU A 72 2.18 -18.59 6.16
C LEU A 72 3.03 -17.42 5.70
N GLY A 73 3.69 -17.53 4.53
CA GLY A 73 4.45 -16.42 3.96
C GLY A 73 3.56 -15.23 3.61
N VAL A 74 2.40 -15.49 3.00
CA VAL A 74 1.41 -14.45 2.69
C VAL A 74 0.85 -13.82 3.98
N LEU A 75 0.61 -14.61 5.03
CA LEU A 75 0.13 -14.11 6.31
C LEU A 75 1.16 -13.20 7.01
N LEU A 76 2.44 -13.58 6.98
CA LEU A 76 3.52 -12.76 7.53
C LEU A 76 3.66 -11.43 6.76
N GLU A 77 3.57 -11.47 5.43
CA GLU A 77 3.55 -10.27 4.61
C GLU A 77 2.35 -9.38 4.96
N LEU A 78 1.17 -9.98 5.13
CA LEU A 78 -0.06 -9.27 5.50
C LEU A 78 0.05 -8.58 6.87
N ILE A 79 0.61 -9.26 7.87
CA ILE A 79 0.87 -8.68 9.19
C ILE A 79 1.86 -7.51 9.06
N ALA A 80 2.91 -7.68 8.26
CA ALA A 80 3.95 -6.67 8.12
C ALA A 80 3.40 -5.37 7.52
N VAL A 81 2.69 -5.48 6.40
CA VAL A 81 2.13 -4.32 5.72
C VAL A 81 1.00 -3.66 6.51
N THR A 82 0.16 -4.44 7.20
CA THR A 82 -0.95 -3.92 8.02
C THR A 82 -0.43 -3.15 9.22
N SER A 83 0.64 -3.64 9.86
CA SER A 83 1.28 -2.95 10.98
C SER A 83 1.91 -1.63 10.54
N ALA A 84 2.58 -1.60 9.38
CA ALA A 84 3.14 -0.39 8.82
C ALA A 84 2.05 0.64 8.48
N ALA A 85 0.95 0.21 7.86
CA ALA A 85 -0.16 1.09 7.52
C ALA A 85 -0.84 1.66 8.77
N SER A 86 -1.18 0.81 9.74
CA SER A 86 -1.85 1.23 10.98
C SER A 86 -0.98 2.13 11.86
N TYR A 87 0.33 1.86 11.97
CA TYR A 87 1.26 2.71 12.70
C TYR A 87 1.36 4.12 12.08
N ASN A 88 1.55 4.19 10.76
CA ASN A 88 1.67 5.48 10.07
C ASN A 88 0.37 6.28 10.11
N TYR A 89 -0.77 5.59 9.99
CA TYR A 89 -2.09 6.20 10.17
C TYR A 89 -2.29 6.74 11.58
N ALA A 90 -2.00 5.93 12.61
CA ALA A 90 -2.15 6.33 14.01
C ALA A 90 -1.21 7.48 14.42
N LYS A 91 -0.05 7.61 13.76
CA LYS A 91 0.87 8.76 13.93
C LYS A 91 0.40 10.03 13.21
N GLY A 92 -0.65 9.97 12.40
CA GLY A 92 -1.18 11.11 11.66
C GLY A 92 -0.31 11.52 10.47
N TYR A 93 0.48 10.58 9.90
CA TYR A 93 1.27 10.87 8.72
C TYR A 93 0.39 11.04 7.46
N PRO A 94 0.80 11.88 6.49
CA PRO A 94 0.04 12.10 5.28
C PRO A 94 -0.12 10.79 4.48
N PHE A 95 -1.25 10.67 3.75
CA PHE A 95 -1.55 9.48 2.93
C PHE A 95 -0.42 9.09 1.98
N SER A 96 0.35 10.07 1.47
CA SER A 96 1.51 9.80 0.62
C SER A 96 2.56 8.87 1.25
N SER A 97 2.60 8.75 2.58
CA SER A 97 3.57 7.91 3.30
C SER A 97 3.07 6.49 3.57
N TRP A 98 1.76 6.25 3.58
CA TRP A 98 1.18 4.94 3.93
C TRP A 98 0.17 4.41 2.91
N GLY A 99 -0.14 5.19 1.87
CA GLY A 99 -1.06 4.81 0.81
C GLY A 99 -0.62 3.57 0.04
N GLU A 100 0.68 3.46 -0.27
CA GLU A 100 1.28 2.24 -0.83
C GLU A 100 0.97 1.01 0.04
N SER A 101 1.14 1.15 1.37
CA SER A 101 0.86 0.05 2.29
C SER A 101 -0.61 -0.37 2.28
N VAL A 102 -1.56 0.54 2.00
CA VAL A 102 -2.99 0.19 1.89
C VAL A 102 -3.28 -0.69 0.67
N PHE A 103 -2.69 -0.35 -0.48
CA PHE A 103 -2.85 -1.13 -1.70
C PHE A 103 -2.22 -2.52 -1.55
N LEU A 104 -0.96 -2.56 -1.06
CA LEU A 104 -0.27 -3.82 -0.79
C LEU A 104 -1.01 -4.69 0.22
N MET A 105 -1.55 -4.10 1.30
CA MET A 105 -2.42 -4.76 2.27
C MET A 105 -3.62 -5.42 1.60
N THR A 106 -4.33 -4.68 0.75
CA THR A 106 -5.57 -5.15 0.11
C THR A 106 -5.28 -6.29 -0.85
N GLU A 107 -4.27 -6.15 -1.70
CA GLU A 107 -3.88 -7.17 -2.67
C GLU A 107 -3.38 -8.45 -1.98
N THR A 108 -2.60 -8.31 -0.91
CA THR A 108 -2.07 -9.44 -0.15
C THR A 108 -3.20 -10.18 0.58
N ALA A 109 -4.21 -9.47 1.08
CA ALA A 109 -5.41 -10.08 1.66
C ALA A 109 -6.20 -10.88 0.61
N ILE A 110 -6.33 -10.35 -0.62
CA ILE A 110 -6.97 -11.06 -1.74
C ILE A 110 -6.18 -12.34 -2.06
N ILE A 111 -4.85 -12.28 -2.12
CA ILE A 111 -4.02 -13.47 -2.35
C ILE A 111 -4.22 -14.50 -1.24
N ALA A 112 -4.19 -14.10 0.04
CA ALA A 112 -4.41 -15.00 1.17
C ALA A 112 -5.78 -15.70 1.07
N PHE A 113 -6.82 -14.96 0.72
CA PHE A 113 -8.16 -15.49 0.48
C PHE A 113 -8.18 -16.50 -0.67
N LEU A 114 -7.59 -16.15 -1.82
CA LEU A 114 -7.53 -17.05 -2.99
C LEU A 114 -6.74 -18.33 -2.68
N VAL A 115 -5.63 -18.23 -1.93
CA VAL A 115 -4.85 -19.40 -1.51
C VAL A 115 -5.73 -20.37 -0.69
N LEU A 116 -6.50 -19.87 0.28
CA LEU A 116 -7.40 -20.70 1.08
C LEU A 116 -8.57 -21.28 0.26
N MET A 117 -9.13 -20.47 -0.65
CA MET A 117 -10.23 -20.89 -1.53
C MET A 117 -9.82 -22.04 -2.46
N TYR A 118 -8.67 -21.93 -3.12
CA TYR A 118 -8.15 -22.97 -4.03
C TYR A 118 -7.48 -24.14 -3.31
N SER A 119 -7.18 -24.02 -2.01
CA SER A 119 -6.78 -25.16 -1.16
C SER A 119 -7.98 -26.01 -0.67
N ASN A 120 -9.17 -25.79 -1.22
CA ASN A 120 -10.42 -26.45 -0.87
C ASN A 120 -10.88 -26.25 0.59
N LYS A 121 -10.40 -25.18 1.25
CA LYS A 121 -10.71 -24.82 2.63
C LYS A 121 -11.63 -23.60 2.70
N ARG A 122 -12.77 -23.66 1.99
CA ARG A 122 -13.70 -22.51 1.83
C ARG A 122 -14.18 -21.91 3.16
N GLY A 123 -14.46 -22.74 4.16
CA GLY A 123 -14.84 -22.26 5.49
C GLY A 123 -13.75 -21.41 6.15
N GLN A 124 -12.49 -21.84 6.04
CA GLN A 124 -11.34 -21.08 6.57
C GLN A 124 -11.11 -19.80 5.77
N ALA A 125 -11.36 -19.80 4.45
CA ALA A 125 -11.23 -18.59 3.63
C ALA A 125 -12.22 -17.49 4.05
N ASN A 126 -13.49 -17.84 4.25
CA ASN A 126 -14.50 -16.89 4.71
C ASN A 126 -14.24 -16.41 6.15
N ALA A 127 -13.86 -17.33 7.04
CA ALA A 127 -13.48 -16.99 8.41
C ALA A 127 -12.27 -16.04 8.43
N PHE A 128 -11.25 -16.31 7.61
CA PHE A 128 -10.10 -15.43 7.44
C PHE A 128 -10.50 -14.03 6.97
N ALA A 129 -11.34 -13.92 5.93
CA ALA A 129 -11.80 -12.61 5.43
C ALA A 129 -12.57 -11.80 6.49
N ALA A 130 -13.47 -12.46 7.23
CA ALA A 130 -14.22 -11.82 8.31
C ALA A 130 -13.31 -11.39 9.47
N MET A 131 -12.40 -12.27 9.92
CA MET A 131 -11.46 -11.94 10.99
C MET A 131 -10.50 -10.83 10.59
N TYR A 132 -9.99 -10.88 9.36
CA TYR A 132 -9.05 -9.89 8.86
C TYR A 132 -9.70 -8.51 8.74
N SER A 133 -10.90 -8.42 8.16
CA SER A 133 -11.63 -7.14 8.07
C SER A 133 -11.95 -6.55 9.44
N LEU A 134 -12.31 -7.38 10.44
CA LEU A 134 -12.51 -6.94 11.82
C LEU A 134 -11.21 -6.40 12.44
N ILE A 135 -10.10 -7.11 12.28
CA ILE A 135 -8.79 -6.68 12.81
C ILE A 135 -8.36 -5.34 12.19
N THR A 136 -8.47 -5.21 10.86
CA THR A 136 -8.16 -3.96 10.17
C THR A 136 -9.05 -2.82 10.68
N TYR A 137 -10.36 -3.05 10.83
CA TYR A 137 -11.26 -2.04 11.38
C TYR A 137 -10.82 -1.58 12.78
N VAL A 138 -10.51 -2.50 13.68
CA VAL A 138 -10.07 -2.18 15.04
C VAL A 138 -8.75 -1.37 15.04
N LEU A 139 -7.80 -1.74 14.18
CA LEU A 139 -6.51 -1.05 14.06
C LEU A 139 -6.66 0.39 13.55
N PHE A 140 -7.54 0.64 12.59
CA PHE A 140 -7.75 1.98 12.02
C PHE A 140 -8.76 2.82 12.80
N ALA A 141 -9.66 2.22 13.60
CA ALA A 141 -10.61 2.94 14.44
C ALA A 141 -9.97 3.58 15.69
N GLY A 142 -8.66 3.36 15.93
CA GLY A 142 -7.92 4.00 17.03
C GLY A 142 -8.11 3.32 18.38
N PHE A 143 -8.66 2.11 18.42
CA PHE A 143 -8.83 1.34 19.67
C PHE A 143 -7.52 0.74 20.20
N VAL A 144 -6.47 0.68 19.37
CA VAL A 144 -5.19 0.04 19.71
C VAL A 144 -4.18 1.08 20.19
N PRO A 145 -3.54 0.88 21.37
CA PRO A 145 -2.55 1.82 21.87
C PRO A 145 -1.28 1.82 21.01
N MET A 146 -0.64 2.98 20.91
CA MET A 146 0.57 3.19 20.09
C MET A 146 1.73 2.25 20.46
N SER A 147 1.82 1.81 21.72
CA SER A 147 2.84 0.85 22.17
C SER A 147 2.74 -0.49 21.42
N VAL A 148 1.53 -0.99 21.21
CA VAL A 148 1.30 -2.25 20.49
C VAL A 148 1.64 -2.10 19.01
N LEU A 149 1.21 -1.00 18.38
CA LEU A 149 1.53 -0.71 16.98
C LEU A 149 3.04 -0.58 16.74
N TRP A 150 3.76 0.04 17.67
CA TRP A 150 5.21 0.17 17.61
C TRP A 150 5.92 -1.17 17.76
N SER A 151 5.48 -2.03 18.68
CA SER A 151 6.00 -3.39 18.82
C SER A 151 5.77 -4.21 17.54
N MET A 152 4.59 -4.11 16.94
CA MET A 152 4.29 -4.76 15.66
C MET A 152 5.21 -4.23 14.54
N GLN A 153 5.44 -2.92 14.47
CA GLN A 153 6.31 -2.30 13.48
C GLN A 153 7.77 -2.77 13.62
N ILE A 154 8.30 -2.84 14.85
CA ILE A 154 9.67 -3.31 15.09
C ILE A 154 9.81 -4.79 14.73
N ALA A 155 8.81 -5.62 15.04
CA ALA A 155 8.82 -7.04 14.71
C ALA A 155 8.90 -7.31 13.20
N ASN A 156 8.45 -6.36 12.37
CA ASN A 156 8.51 -6.50 10.90
C ASN A 156 9.90 -6.19 10.31
N VAL A 157 10.74 -5.42 11.02
CA VAL A 157 12.06 -5.03 10.51
C VAL A 157 12.95 -6.26 10.26
N PRO A 158 13.08 -7.22 11.20
CA PRO A 158 13.81 -8.47 10.95
C PRO A 158 13.26 -9.26 9.77
N VAL A 159 11.93 -9.34 9.61
CA VAL A 159 11.29 -10.10 8.53
C VAL A 159 11.67 -9.53 7.16
N VAL A 160 11.62 -8.20 7.02
CA VAL A 160 11.99 -7.52 5.78
C VAL A 160 13.49 -7.63 5.51
N VAL A 161 14.33 -7.55 6.54
CA VAL A 161 15.79 -7.68 6.41
C VAL A 161 16.16 -9.10 5.99
N CYS A 162 15.66 -10.13 6.67
CA CYS A 162 15.92 -11.52 6.31
C CYS A 162 15.41 -11.86 4.90
N GLY A 163 14.26 -11.32 4.49
CA GLY A 163 13.73 -11.50 3.13
C GLY A 163 14.59 -10.86 2.03
N LYS A 164 15.38 -9.81 2.35
CA LYS A 164 16.30 -9.15 1.41
C LYS A 164 17.68 -9.80 1.35
N VAL A 165 18.08 -10.52 2.39
CA VAL A 165 19.39 -11.22 2.46
C VAL A 165 19.37 -12.56 1.70
N SER A 166 18.20 -13.07 1.31
CA SER A 166 18.06 -14.29 0.49
C SER A 166 18.13 -14.05 -1.03
N PHE A 167 18.64 -12.90 -1.48
CA PHE A 167 18.95 -12.62 -2.89
C PHE A 167 20.46 -12.53 -3.12
#